data_AF-A0A653CBW5-F1
#
_entry.id   AF-A0A653CBW5-F1
#
_cell.length_a   1.000
_cell.length_b   1.000
_cell.length_c   1.000
_cell.angle_alpha   90.00
_cell.angle_beta   90.00
_cell.angle_gamma   90.00
#
_symmetry.space_group_name_H-M   'P 1'
#
loop_
_entity.id
_entity.type
_entity.pdbx_description
1 polymer ?
#
loop_
_entity_poly.entity_id
_entity_poly.type
_entity_poly.pdbx_seq_one_letter_code
_entity_poly.pdbx_strand_id
1 'polypeptide(L)'
;MVVVPPFSVEFFWDSSYFTCMFIQIFFYCWYGHNVTSKSQDIGRAVYMSNFYVSDLKTRKALIIFMERSKRPLILRCGFFTVSLATLTSILRSSYSYMAMLQQLYKE
;
A
#
# COMPACT_ATOMS: atom_id res chain seq x y z
N MET A 1 -4.93 -31.21 -6.26
CA MET A 1 -5.52 -30.17 -5.39
C MET A 1 -5.76 -30.83 -4.05
N VAL A 2 -4.95 -30.55 -3.02
CA VAL A 2 -5.11 -31.20 -1.71
C VAL A 2 -6.41 -30.64 -1.12
N VAL A 3 -7.49 -31.41 -1.20
CA VAL A 3 -8.78 -31.06 -0.63
C VAL A 3 -8.65 -31.32 0.87
N VAL A 4 -8.13 -30.33 1.60
CA VAL A 4 -8.13 -30.40 3.07
C VAL A 4 -9.60 -30.40 3.49
N PRO A 5 -10.06 -31.39 4.26
CA PRO A 5 -11.46 -31.46 4.66
C PRO A 5 -11.85 -30.18 5.41
N PRO A 6 -13.00 -29.56 5.06
CA PRO A 6 -13.39 -28.24 5.55
C PRO A 6 -13.64 -28.17 7.07
N PHE A 7 -13.58 -29.31 7.77
CA PHE A 7 -13.82 -29.42 9.21
C PHE A 7 -12.58 -29.95 9.99
N SER A 8 -11.38 -29.89 9.41
CA SER A 8 -10.15 -30.26 10.12
C SER A 8 -9.45 -29.05 10.74
N VAL A 9 -8.78 -29.26 11.88
CA VAL A 9 -7.97 -28.25 12.57
C VAL A 9 -6.87 -27.65 11.69
N GLU A 10 -6.39 -28.40 10.70
CA GLU A 10 -5.37 -27.95 9.74
C GLU A 10 -5.89 -26.82 8.85
N PHE A 11 -7.16 -26.90 8.42
CA PHE A 11 -7.79 -25.84 7.62
C PHE A 11 -7.88 -24.52 8.38
N PHE A 12 -8.19 -24.59 9.68
CA PHE A 12 -8.23 -23.40 10.54
C PHE A 12 -6.85 -22.76 10.70
N TRP A 13 -5.80 -23.56 10.85
CA TRP A 13 -4.44 -23.05 10.96
C TRP A 13 -4.01 -22.35 9.67
N ASP A 14 -4.16 -23.00 8.52
CA ASP A 14 -3.81 -22.43 7.21
C ASP A 14 -4.60 -21.17 6.89
N SER A 15 -5.91 -21.19 7.15
CA SER A 15 -6.77 -20.01 6.96
C SER A 15 -6.33 -18.84 7.86
N SER A 16 -6.04 -19.11 9.13
CA SER A 16 -5.56 -18.07 10.06
C SER A 16 -4.23 -17.47 9.61
N TYR A 17 -3.31 -18.30 9.14
CA TYR A 17 -2.00 -17.86 8.65
C TYR A 17 -2.13 -16.99 7.41
N PHE A 18 -2.94 -17.40 6.43
CA PHE A 18 -3.20 -16.62 5.22
C PHE A 18 -3.82 -15.26 5.55
N THR A 19 -4.84 -15.23 6.42
CA THR A 19 -5.49 -13.98 6.85
C THR A 19 -4.52 -13.06 7.58
N CYS A 20 -3.69 -13.58 8.49
CA CYS A 20 -2.67 -12.79 9.19
C CYS A 20 -1.67 -12.15 8.22
N MET A 21 -1.12 -12.93 7.29
CA MET A 21 -0.20 -12.43 6.27
C MET A 21 -0.85 -11.35 5.39
N PHE A 22 -2.10 -11.58 4.99
CA PHE A 22 -2.85 -10.64 4.18
C PHE A 22 -3.09 -9.31 4.91
N ILE A 23 -3.48 -9.38 6.19
CA ILE A 23 -3.67 -8.20 7.05
C ILE A 23 -2.36 -7.42 7.19
N GLN A 24 -1.24 -8.10 7.43
CA GLN A 24 0.06 -7.45 7.56
C GLN A 24 0.42 -6.66 6.29
N ILE A 25 0.27 -7.28 5.11
CA ILE A 25 0.50 -6.65 3.81
C ILE A 25 -0.46 -5.48 3.58
N PHE A 26 -1.74 -5.64 3.95
CA PHE A 26 -2.73 -4.59 3.84
C PHE A 26 -2.35 -3.36 4.69
N PHE A 27 -1.97 -3.56 5.95
CA PHE A 27 -1.50 -2.49 6.82
C PHE A 27 -0.27 -1.79 6.26
N TYR A 28 0.74 -2.52 5.75
CA TYR A 28 1.90 -1.91 5.11
C TYR A 28 1.51 -1.03 3.90
N CYS A 29 0.65 -1.53 3.02
CA CYS A 29 0.14 -0.75 1.87
C CYS A 29 -0.64 0.49 2.31
N TRP A 30 -1.47 0.35 3.35
CA TRP A 30 -2.34 1.40 3.86
C TRP A 30 -1.54 2.54 4.51
N TYR A 31 -0.57 2.21 5.35
CA TYR A 31 0.32 3.20 5.95
C TYR A 31 1.19 3.89 4.90
N GLY A 32 1.74 3.15 3.92
CA GLY A 32 2.49 3.74 2.81
C GLY A 32 1.68 4.74 1.99
N HIS A 33 0.40 4.43 1.73
CA HIS A 33 -0.52 5.34 1.05
C HIS A 33 -0.83 6.60 1.87
N ASN A 34 -1.17 6.44 3.16
CA ASN A 34 -1.48 7.57 4.04
C ASN A 34 -0.28 8.51 4.24
N VAL A 35 0.92 7.95 4.43
CA VAL A 35 2.16 8.73 4.57
C VAL A 35 2.43 9.53 3.30
N THR A 36 2.23 8.92 2.13
CA THR A 36 2.40 9.60 0.84
C THR A 36 1.41 10.75 0.67
N SER A 37 0.12 10.51 0.96
CA SER A 37 -0.93 11.53 0.87
C SER A 37 -0.69 12.69 1.85
N LYS A 38 -0.35 12.39 3.11
CA LYS A 38 -0.04 13.40 4.12
C LYS A 38 1.23 14.19 3.80
N SER A 39 2.26 13.55 3.25
CA SER A 39 3.48 14.23 2.81
C SER A 39 3.21 15.30 1.74
N GLN A 40 2.34 14.99 0.77
CA GLN A 40 1.92 15.96 -0.25
C GLN A 40 1.14 17.14 0.34
N ASP A 41 0.26 16.86 1.31
CA ASP A 41 -0.53 17.88 2.00
C ASP A 41 0.34 18.82 2.84
N ILE A 42 1.32 18.27 3.57
CA ILE A 42 2.31 19.05 4.33
C ILE A 42 3.13 19.94 3.39
N GLY A 43 3.56 19.42 2.24
CA GLY A 43 4.27 20.22 1.23
C GLY A 43 3.43 21.40 0.72
N ARG A 44 2.13 21.20 0.53
CA ARG A 44 1.18 22.25 0.12
C ARG A 44 0.94 23.27 1.23
N ALA A 45 0.79 22.82 2.48
CA ALA A 45 0.62 23.69 3.64
C ALA A 45 1.85 24.58 3.87
N VAL A 46 3.06 24.03 3.70
CA VAL A 46 4.31 24.79 3.76
C VAL A 46 4.39 25.82 2.63
N TYR A 47 3.98 25.46 1.41
CA TYR A 47 3.94 26.40 0.28
C TYR A 47 2.97 27.57 0.50
N MET A 48 1.82 27.31 1.15
CA MET A 48 0.85 28.35 1.52
C MET A 48 1.21 29.13 2.78
N SER A 49 2.19 28.67 3.56
CA SER A 49 2.70 29.43 4.70
C SER A 49 3.52 30.63 4.23
N ASN A 50 3.51 31.74 5.00
CA ASN A 50 4.30 32.95 4.73
C ASN A 50 5.82 32.70 4.96
N PHE A 51 6.41 31.75 4.24
CA PHE A 51 7.81 31.34 4.37
C PHE A 51 8.81 32.45 4.04
N TYR A 52 8.36 33.53 3.38
CA TYR A 52 9.15 34.72 3.10
C TYR A 52 9.40 35.59 4.34
N VAL A 53 8.56 35.49 5.37
CA VAL A 53 8.66 36.26 6.62
C VAL A 53 9.57 35.56 7.65
N SER A 54 9.88 34.28 7.41
CA SER A 54 10.70 33.44 8.30
C SER A 54 12.21 33.66 8.11
N ASP A 55 12.98 33.38 9.16
CA ASP A 55 14.45 33.46 9.18
C ASP A 55 15.12 32.72 8.01
N LEU A 56 16.26 33.23 7.54
CA LEU A 56 17.04 32.68 6.42
C LEU A 56 17.43 31.21 6.62
N LYS A 57 17.70 30.76 7.86
CA LYS A 57 17.97 29.34 8.16
C LYS A 57 16.70 28.49 7.98
N THR A 58 15.58 28.96 8.50
CA THR A 58 14.28 28.29 8.41
C THR A 58 13.80 28.20 6.96
N ARG A 59 13.99 29.26 6.18
CA ARG A 59 13.67 29.29 4.75
C ARG A 59 14.48 28.27 3.94
N LYS A 60 15.80 28.18 4.17
CA LYS A 60 16.64 27.15 3.52
C LYS A 60 16.19 25.73 3.89
N ALA A 61 15.90 25.49 5.17
CA ALA A 61 15.42 24.19 5.65
C ALA A 61 14.06 23.82 5.02
N LEU A 62 13.13 24.77 4.92
CA LEU A 62 11.80 24.56 4.31
C LEU A 62 11.89 24.26 2.80
N ILE A 63 12.79 24.91 2.07
CA ILE A 63 13.01 24.63 0.63
C ILE A 63 13.58 23.22 0.44
N ILE A 64 14.56 22.82 1.26
CA ILE A 64 15.13 21.46 1.22
C ILE A 64 14.04 20.43 1.59
N PHE A 65 13.23 20.72 2.61
CA PHE A 65 12.13 19.86 3.05
C PHE A 65 11.04 19.72 1.99
N MET A 66 10.66 20.81 1.30
CA MET A 66 9.74 20.76 0.15
C MET A 66 10.30 19.90 -0.98
N GLU A 67 11.58 20.07 -1.32
CA GLU A 67 12.22 19.30 -2.40
C GLU A 67 12.40 17.82 -2.05
N ARG A 68 12.55 17.49 -0.77
CA ARG A 68 12.50 16.11 -0.26
C ARG A 68 11.09 15.54 -0.25
N SER A 69 10.08 16.33 0.14
CA SER A 69 8.67 15.90 0.20
C SER A 69 8.05 15.70 -1.18
N LYS A 70 8.58 16.35 -2.22
CA LYS A 70 8.26 16.08 -3.63
C LYS A 70 8.65 14.67 -4.10
N ARG A 71 9.59 14.00 -3.43
CA ARG A 71 9.83 12.57 -3.64
C ARG A 71 8.91 11.81 -2.70
N PRO A 72 7.75 11.31 -3.16
CA PRO A 72 6.91 10.46 -2.33
C PRO A 72 7.76 9.31 -1.80
N LEU A 73 7.62 9.03 -0.51
CA LEU A 73 8.19 7.86 0.16
C LEU A 73 7.47 6.62 -0.39
N ILE A 74 7.79 6.28 -1.64
CA ILE A 74 7.33 5.07 -2.27
C ILE A 74 8.12 3.95 -1.61
N LEU A 75 7.46 3.23 -0.71
CA LEU A 75 7.95 1.94 -0.23
C LEU A 75 8.06 1.01 -1.45
N ARG A 76 9.25 0.99 -2.04
CA ARG A 76 9.61 0.09 -3.14
C ARG A 76 10.10 -1.21 -2.52
N CYS A 77 9.33 -2.27 -2.68
CA CYS A 77 9.81 -3.62 -2.43
C CYS A 77 10.26 -4.16 -3.79
N GLY A 78 11.54 -3.97 -4.13
CA GLY A 78 12.10 -4.35 -5.43
C GLY A 78 11.49 -3.58 -6.60
N PHE A 79 10.90 -4.31 -7.57
CA PHE A 79 10.32 -3.74 -8.80
C PHE A 79 8.88 -3.25 -8.65
N PHE A 80 8.19 -3.61 -7.57
CA PHE A 80 6.80 -3.23 -7.34
C PHE A 80 6.71 -2.10 -6.31
N THR A 81 5.94 -1.07 -6.66
CA THR A 81 5.51 -0.05 -5.71
C THR A 81 4.44 -0.69 -4.83
N VAL A 82 4.73 -0.80 -3.53
CA VAL A 82 3.79 -1.36 -2.54
C VAL A 82 2.72 -0.30 -2.31
N SER A 83 1.68 -0.32 -3.14
CA SER A 83 0.55 0.59 -3.07
C SER A 83 -0.76 -0.18 -3.01
N LEU A 84 -1.78 0.44 -2.44
CA LEU A 84 -3.13 -0.11 -2.39
C LEU A 84 -3.69 -0.42 -3.80
N ALA A 85 -3.26 0.34 -4.83
CA ALA A 85 -3.61 0.09 -6.22
C ALA A 85 -2.99 -1.21 -6.77
N THR A 86 -1.76 -1.53 -6.36
CA THR A 86 -1.08 -2.78 -6.76
C THR A 86 -1.75 -3.99 -6.10
N LEU A 87 -2.09 -3.89 -4.81
CA LEU A 87 -2.82 -4.93 -4.07
C LEU A 87 -4.17 -5.24 -4.74
N THR A 88 -4.95 -4.22 -5.07
CA THR A 88 -6.26 -4.37 -5.71
C THR A 88 -6.15 -4.95 -7.12
N SER A 89 -5.09 -4.61 -7.87
CA SER A 89 -4.81 -5.22 -9.18
C SER A 89 -4.52 -6.72 -9.08
N ILE A 90 -3.70 -7.12 -8.09
CA ILE A 90 -3.39 -8.53 -7.82
C ILE A 90 -4.67 -9.28 -7.46
N LEU A 91 -5.48 -8.73 -6.53
CA LEU A 91 -6.75 -9.34 -6.12
C LEU A 91 -7.73 -9.50 -7.29
N ARG A 92 -7.86 -8.48 -8.14
CA ARG A 92 -8.68 -8.59 -9.36
C ARG A 92 -8.19 -9.69 -10.28
N SER A 93 -6.87 -9.79 -10.46
CA SER A 93 -6.28 -10.83 -11.31
C SER A 93 -6.56 -12.21 -10.75
N SER A 94 -6.34 -12.42 -9.44
CA SER A 94 -6.69 -13.67 -8.75
C SER A 94 -8.17 -14.04 -8.89
N TYR A 95 -9.08 -13.06 -8.72
CA TYR A 95 -10.52 -13.27 -8.92
C TYR A 95 -10.85 -13.64 -10.37
N SER A 96 -10.21 -12.98 -11.35
CA SER A 96 -10.38 -13.29 -12.77
C SER A 96 -9.95 -14.72 -13.09
N TYR A 97 -8.82 -15.18 -12.52
CA TYR A 97 -8.38 -16.57 -12.65
C TYR A 97 -9.38 -17.55 -12.03
N MET A 98 -9.91 -17.25 -10.84
CA MET A 98 -10.93 -18.09 -10.21
C MET A 98 -12.21 -18.16 -11.05
N ALA A 99 -12.68 -17.02 -11.58
CA ALA A 99 -13.86 -16.95 -12.42
C ALA A 99 -13.70 -17.77 -13.72
N MET A 100 -12.52 -17.69 -14.36
CA MET A 100 -12.20 -18.50 -15.56
C MET A 100 -12.23 -20.00 -15.24
N LEU A 101 -11.64 -20.41 -14.12
CA LEU A 101 -11.66 -21.80 -13.64
C LEU A 101 -13.08 -22.29 -13.36
N GLN A 102 -13.92 -21.46 -12.74
CA GLN A 102 -15.31 -21.79 -12.48
C GLN A 102 -16.12 -21.94 -13.77
N GLN A 103 -15.84 -21.15 -14.81
CA GLN A 103 -16.48 -21.32 -16.12
C GLN A 103 -16.06 -22.63 -16.78
N LEU A 104 -14.77 -22.96 -16.77
CA LEU A 104 -14.23 -24.22 -17.32
C LEU A 104 -14.80 -25.47 -16.65
N TYR A 105 -15.11 -25.43 -15.36
CA TYR A 105 -15.69 -26.57 -14.63
C TYR A 105 -17.21 -26.67 -14.79
N LYS A 106 -17.86 -25.62 -15.29
CA LYS A 106 -19.31 -25.58 -15.50
C LYS A 106 -19.72 -26.10 -16.88
N GLU A 107 -18.76 -26.25 -17.79
CA GLU A 107 -18.88 -27.03 -19.04
C GLU A 107 -18.52 -28.50 -18.80
#